data_AF-A0A2I0BHM4-F1
#
_entry.id   AF-A0A2I0BHM4-F1
#
_cell.length_a   1.000
_cell.length_b   1.000
_cell.length_c   1.000
_cell.angle_alpha   90.00
_cell.angle_beta   90.00
_cell.angle_gamma   90.00
#
_symmetry.space_group_name_H-M   'P 1'
#
loop_
_entity.id
_entity.type
_entity.pdbx_description
1 polymer ?
#
loop_
_entity_poly.entity_id
_entity_poly.type
_entity_poly.pdbx_seq_one_letter_code
_entity_poly.pdbx_strand_id
1 'polypeptide(L)'
;MAASHLLPVLLLGTAVAALMTSAQPITAPLPPFYLPVTRNGRIYENAVDAAVLSYNYNSYDQSMPTFVETSVVGVFRMVVPGIYGASATVNYRVILIGHLSHRGQQAMGSAVRLLIRFAILANRPINVPNVIPDTFSAMFLPD
;
A
#
# COMPACT_ATOMS: atom_id res chain seq x y z
N MET A 1 -16.82 -34.82 58.57
CA MET A 1 -15.65 -34.08 58.07
C MET A 1 -15.42 -34.49 56.62
N ALA A 2 -15.82 -33.66 55.66
CA ALA A 2 -15.60 -33.92 54.24
C ALA A 2 -15.48 -32.57 53.51
N ALA A 3 -14.33 -31.93 53.64
CA ALA A 3 -14.03 -30.65 53.00
C ALA A 3 -12.53 -30.55 52.72
N SER A 4 -11.99 -31.49 51.91
CA SER A 4 -10.56 -31.50 51.58
C SER A 4 -10.23 -31.96 50.15
N HIS A 5 -11.23 -32.35 49.35
CA HIS A 5 -10.98 -32.89 48.00
C HIS A 5 -11.29 -31.93 46.84
N LEU A 6 -11.84 -30.74 47.11
CA LEU A 6 -12.30 -29.81 46.07
C LEU A 6 -11.28 -28.72 45.69
N LEU A 7 -10.23 -28.52 46.48
CA LEU A 7 -9.19 -27.53 46.22
C LEU A 7 -8.29 -27.86 45.00
N PRO A 8 -7.89 -29.11 44.73
CA PRO A 8 -7.03 -29.41 43.58
C PRO A 8 -7.74 -29.25 42.23
N VAL A 9 -9.05 -29.49 42.18
CA VAL A 9 -9.85 -29.46 40.95
C VAL A 9 -10.10 -28.03 40.47
N LEU A 10 -10.29 -27.09 41.41
CA LEU A 10 -10.46 -25.68 41.08
C LEU A 10 -9.19 -25.05 40.50
N LEU A 11 -8.01 -25.44 41.00
CA LEU A 11 -6.71 -24.95 40.51
C LEU A 11 -6.37 -25.46 39.11
N LEU A 12 -6.80 -26.68 38.74
CA LEU A 12 -6.64 -27.18 37.38
C LEU A 12 -7.58 -26.46 36.39
N GLY A 13 -8.83 -26.19 36.80
CA GLY A 13 -9.81 -25.49 35.96
C GLY A 13 -9.43 -24.04 35.66
N THR A 14 -8.85 -23.32 36.64
CA THR A 14 -8.38 -21.95 36.45
C THR A 14 -7.11 -21.86 35.59
N ALA A 15 -6.21 -22.84 35.68
CA ALA A 15 -5.01 -22.90 34.84
C ALA A 15 -5.35 -23.13 33.36
N VAL A 16 -6.35 -23.98 33.06
CA VAL A 16 -6.80 -24.21 31.67
C VAL A 16 -7.54 -22.99 31.11
N ALA A 17 -8.36 -22.31 31.92
CA ALA A 17 -9.03 -21.08 31.51
C ALA A 17 -8.03 -19.93 31.25
N ALA A 18 -6.98 -19.80 32.06
CA ALA A 18 -5.89 -18.84 31.86
C ALA A 18 -5.01 -19.16 30.63
N LEU A 19 -4.84 -20.44 30.31
CA LEU A 19 -4.12 -20.86 29.09
C LEU A 19 -4.96 -20.59 27.83
N MET A 20 -6.27 -20.86 27.87
CA MET A 20 -7.20 -20.61 26.76
C MET A 20 -7.43 -19.10 26.50
N THR A 21 -7.23 -18.24 27.50
CA THR A 21 -7.37 -16.78 27.36
C THR A 21 -6.07 -16.05 26.96
N SER A 22 -4.92 -16.73 26.96
CA SER A 22 -3.63 -16.17 26.53
C SER A 22 -3.16 -16.61 25.15
N ALA A 23 -3.91 -17.50 24.48
CA ALA A 23 -3.74 -17.80 23.07
C ALA A 23 -4.28 -16.64 22.20
N GLN A 24 -3.65 -15.48 22.31
CA GLN A 24 -3.71 -14.51 21.21
C GLN A 24 -3.16 -15.23 19.97
N PRO A 25 -3.88 -15.25 18.84
CA PRO A 25 -3.27 -15.72 17.62
C PRO A 25 -2.03 -14.86 17.42
N ILE A 26 -0.85 -15.50 17.44
CA ILE A 26 0.35 -14.90 16.90
C ILE A 26 0.08 -14.80 15.41
N THR A 27 -0.62 -13.75 14.99
CA THR A 27 -0.56 -13.28 13.62
C THR A 27 0.86 -12.79 13.45
N ALA A 28 1.76 -13.73 13.14
CA ALA A 28 3.07 -13.39 12.63
C ALA A 28 2.83 -12.36 11.53
N PRO A 29 3.36 -11.13 11.64
CA PRO A 29 3.19 -10.15 10.59
C PRO A 29 3.73 -10.80 9.31
N LEU A 30 2.83 -11.04 8.34
CA LEU A 30 3.24 -11.51 7.03
C LEU A 30 4.35 -10.57 6.56
N PRO A 31 5.48 -11.09 6.04
CA PRO A 31 6.52 -10.21 5.52
C PRO A 31 5.86 -9.29 4.49
N PRO A 32 6.21 -7.99 4.46
CA PRO A 32 5.58 -7.01 3.59
C PRO A 32 5.91 -7.32 2.12
N PHE A 33 5.22 -8.30 1.52
CA PHE A 33 5.34 -8.64 0.12
C PHE A 33 4.38 -7.78 -0.68
N TYR A 34 4.91 -7.19 -1.75
CA TYR A 34 4.10 -6.53 -2.75
C TYR A 34 3.35 -7.59 -3.57
N LEU A 35 2.03 -7.57 -3.48
CA LEU A 35 1.16 -8.43 -4.26
C LEU A 35 0.74 -7.70 -5.54
N PRO A 36 0.75 -8.38 -6.70
CA PRO A 36 0.25 -7.79 -7.94
C PRO A 36 -1.24 -7.47 -7.80
N VAL A 37 -1.67 -6.34 -8.37
CA VAL A 37 -3.07 -5.97 -8.50
C VAL A 37 -3.57 -6.43 -9.87
N THR A 38 -4.72 -7.09 -9.90
CA THR A 38 -5.33 -7.59 -11.13
C THR A 38 -5.65 -6.46 -12.10
N ARG A 39 -5.17 -6.56 -13.35
CA ARG A 39 -5.30 -5.54 -14.40
C ARG A 39 -6.75 -5.14 -14.71
N ASN A 40 -7.70 -6.07 -14.59
CA ASN A 40 -9.12 -5.83 -14.91
C ASN A 40 -9.94 -5.30 -13.72
N GLY A 41 -9.28 -4.83 -12.65
CA GLY A 41 -9.94 -4.37 -11.44
C GLY A 41 -9.93 -2.85 -11.32
N ARG A 42 -11.00 -2.27 -10.80
CA ARG A 42 -11.08 -0.83 -10.48
C ARG A 42 -9.93 -0.32 -9.59
N ILE A 43 -9.39 -1.18 -8.73
CA ILE A 43 -8.22 -0.86 -7.89
C ILE A 43 -6.99 -0.57 -8.76
N TYR A 44 -6.81 -1.31 -9.85
CA TYR A 44 -5.69 -1.14 -10.77
C TYR A 44 -5.79 0.21 -11.49
N GLU A 45 -6.93 0.48 -12.12
CA GLU A 45 -7.20 1.74 -12.84
C GLU A 45 -7.01 2.94 -11.92
N ASN A 46 -7.67 2.94 -10.75
CA ASN A 46 -7.56 4.06 -9.82
C ASN A 46 -6.11 4.26 -9.31
N ALA A 47 -5.32 3.19 -9.17
CA ALA A 47 -3.93 3.30 -8.73
C ALA A 47 -3.04 3.88 -9.83
N VAL A 48 -3.29 3.54 -11.10
CA VAL A 48 -2.61 4.13 -12.26
C VAL A 48 -2.97 5.61 -12.37
N ASP A 49 -4.26 5.94 -12.32
CA ASP A 49 -4.73 7.32 -12.38
C ASP A 49 -4.15 8.18 -11.26
N ALA A 50 -4.21 7.68 -10.02
CA ALA A 50 -3.62 8.37 -8.88
C ALA A 50 -2.12 8.58 -9.06
N ALA A 51 -1.39 7.58 -9.58
CA ALA A 51 0.04 7.69 -9.82
C ALA A 51 0.37 8.76 -10.87
N VAL A 52 -0.26 8.69 -12.06
CA VAL A 52 -0.02 9.63 -13.16
C VAL A 52 -0.40 11.04 -12.76
N LEU A 53 -1.57 11.22 -12.14
CA LEU A 53 -2.03 12.53 -11.69
C LEU A 53 -1.14 13.10 -10.58
N SER A 54 -0.73 12.29 -9.59
CA SER A 54 0.20 12.76 -8.55
C SER A 54 1.56 13.15 -9.14
N TYR A 55 2.10 12.39 -10.10
CA TYR A 55 3.35 12.76 -10.76
C TYR A 55 3.21 14.08 -11.53
N ASN A 56 2.15 14.23 -12.32
CA ASN A 56 1.95 15.43 -13.13
C ASN A 56 1.64 16.66 -12.28
N TYR A 57 0.94 16.49 -11.15
CA TYR A 57 0.72 17.56 -10.18
C TYR A 57 2.04 18.03 -9.55
N ASN A 58 2.87 17.11 -9.05
CA ASN A 58 4.17 17.45 -8.49
C ASN A 58 5.12 18.06 -9.53
N SER A 59 5.08 17.56 -10.76
CA SER A 59 5.90 18.08 -11.86
C SER A 59 5.48 19.50 -12.25
N TYR A 60 4.17 19.78 -12.23
CA TYR A 60 3.64 21.11 -12.48
C TYR A 60 4.16 22.12 -11.46
N ASP A 61 4.07 21.80 -10.17
CA ASP A 61 4.55 22.69 -9.09
C ASP A 61 6.06 22.95 -9.17
N GLN A 62 6.82 22.00 -9.72
CA GLN A 62 8.29 22.08 -9.83
C GLN A 62 8.79 22.51 -11.22
N SER A 63 7.90 22.88 -12.16
CA SER A 63 8.24 23.20 -13.55
C SER A 63 9.04 22.09 -14.27
N MET A 64 8.76 20.84 -13.94
CA MET A 64 9.34 19.64 -14.55
C MET A 64 8.45 19.10 -15.70
N PRO A 65 9.00 18.28 -16.61
CA PRO A 65 8.20 17.60 -17.64
C PRO A 65 7.07 16.77 -17.02
N THR A 66 5.89 16.78 -17.64
CA THR A 66 4.81 15.86 -17.30
C THR A 66 5.01 14.51 -17.98
N PHE A 67 4.47 13.46 -17.37
CA PHE A 67 4.48 12.11 -17.90
C PHE A 67 3.17 11.83 -18.63
N VAL A 68 3.31 11.39 -19.88
CA VAL A 68 2.23 10.87 -20.71
C VAL A 68 2.37 9.35 -20.75
N GLU A 69 1.46 8.66 -20.07
CA GLU A 69 1.42 7.21 -20.03
C GLU A 69 1.11 6.63 -21.42
N THR A 70 1.88 5.63 -21.86
CA THR A 70 1.56 4.80 -23.02
C THR A 70 1.20 3.37 -22.65
N SER A 71 1.79 2.83 -21.57
CA SER A 71 1.38 1.53 -21.04
C SER A 71 1.74 1.34 -19.57
N VAL A 72 1.06 0.38 -18.94
CA VAL A 72 1.32 -0.04 -17.56
C VAL A 72 2.01 -1.39 -17.54
N VAL A 73 3.21 -1.45 -16.96
CA VAL A 73 3.95 -2.71 -16.74
C VAL A 73 3.29 -3.50 -15.62
N GLY A 74 3.00 -2.84 -14.49
CA GLY A 74 2.34 -3.48 -13.38
C GLY A 74 2.00 -2.54 -12.23
N VAL A 75 0.98 -2.93 -11.47
CA VAL A 75 0.58 -2.31 -10.21
C VAL A 75 0.75 -3.35 -9.12
N PHE A 76 1.45 -2.97 -8.06
CA PHE A 76 1.65 -3.82 -6.90
C PHE A 76 1.21 -3.08 -5.65
N ARG A 77 0.66 -3.81 -4.68
CA ARG A 77 0.23 -3.25 -3.41
C ARG A 77 0.74 -4.06 -2.23
N MET A 78 0.87 -3.39 -1.11
CA MET A 78 1.28 -3.99 0.14
C MET A 78 0.50 -3.34 1.27
N VAL A 79 -0.23 -4.16 2.02
CA VAL A 79 -1.00 -3.69 3.18
C VAL A 79 -0.08 -3.74 4.39
N VAL A 80 0.14 -2.59 5.01
CA VAL A 80 0.94 -2.44 6.21
C VAL A 80 0.00 -2.11 7.38
N PRO A 81 -0.05 -2.94 8.42
CA PRO A 81 -0.86 -2.67 9.60
C PRO A 81 -0.41 -1.39 10.33
N GLY A 82 -1.37 -0.51 10.62
CA GLY A 82 -1.36 0.38 11.79
C GLY A 82 -0.21 1.38 11.99
N ILE A 83 0.33 2.03 10.95
CA ILE A 83 1.35 3.09 11.15
C ILE A 83 0.71 4.47 11.41
N TYR A 84 -0.48 4.74 10.87
CA TYR A 84 -1.16 6.04 10.99
C TYR A 84 -2.47 5.91 11.77
N GLY A 85 -2.46 6.30 13.05
CA GLY A 85 -3.68 6.42 13.87
C GLY A 85 -4.53 5.15 13.94
N ALA A 86 -3.90 3.99 14.10
CA ALA A 86 -4.52 2.65 14.12
C ALA A 86 -5.19 2.18 12.81
N SER A 87 -5.13 2.97 11.73
CA SER A 87 -5.60 2.54 10.41
C SER A 87 -4.48 1.86 9.62
N ALA A 88 -4.81 0.78 8.90
CA ALA A 88 -3.88 0.16 7.96
C ALA A 88 -3.58 1.09 6.78
N THR A 89 -2.35 1.01 6.28
CA THR A 89 -1.88 1.76 5.12
C THR A 89 -1.67 0.80 3.95
N VAL A 90 -2.05 1.20 2.74
CA VAL A 90 -1.78 0.44 1.53
C VAL A 90 -0.73 1.18 0.71
N ASN A 91 0.44 0.58 0.60
CA ASN A 91 1.55 1.08 -0.21
C ASN A 91 1.40 0.55 -1.63
N TYR A 92 1.38 1.43 -2.62
CA TYR A 92 1.35 1.11 -4.03
C TYR A 92 2.71 1.31 -4.68
N ARG A 93 3.02 0.44 -5.64
CA ARG A 93 4.10 0.59 -6.61
C ARG A 93 3.50 0.44 -7.99
N VAL A 94 3.58 1.49 -8.79
CA VAL A 94 3.06 1.53 -10.15
C VAL A 94 4.23 1.70 -11.09
N ILE A 95 4.41 0.77 -12.02
CA ILE A 95 5.46 0.81 -13.04
C ILE A 95 4.79 1.11 -14.39
N LEU A 96 5.18 2.24 -14.97
CA LEU A 96 4.62 2.79 -16.19
C LEU A 96 5.69 2.87 -17.28
N ILE A 97 5.26 2.84 -18.53
CA ILE A 97 6.03 3.24 -19.71
C ILE A 97 5.30 4.42 -20.32
N GLY A 98 6.05 5.42 -20.74
CA GLY A 98 5.49 6.65 -21.27
C GLY A 98 6.54 7.56 -21.86
N HIS A 99 6.14 8.77 -22.15
CA HIS A 99 7.01 9.82 -22.66
C HIS A 99 6.91 11.04 -21.75
N LEU A 100 7.99 11.81 -21.70
CA LEU A 100 8.00 13.10 -21.02
C LEU A 100 7.64 14.20 -22.01
N SER A 101 6.87 15.18 -21.55
CA SER A 101 6.55 16.37 -22.33
C SER A 101 6.52 17.61 -21.46
N HIS A 102 6.93 18.75 -22.00
CA HIS A 102 6.63 20.04 -21.39
C HIS A 102 5.29 20.55 -21.89
N ARG A 103 4.69 21.48 -21.14
CA ARG A 103 3.42 22.08 -21.51
C ARG A 103 3.49 22.72 -22.90
N GLY A 104 2.53 22.36 -23.75
CA GLY A 104 2.44 22.87 -25.12
C GLY A 104 3.37 22.16 -26.12
N GLN A 105 4.16 21.18 -25.69
CA GLN A 105 4.95 20.32 -26.56
C GLN A 105 4.22 18.99 -26.79
N GLN A 106 4.39 18.42 -27.98
CA GLN A 106 4.08 17.02 -28.17
C GLN A 106 5.08 16.18 -27.39
N ALA A 107 4.63 15.07 -26.81
CA ALA A 107 5.52 14.14 -26.14
C ALA A 107 6.49 13.56 -27.18
N MET A 108 7.73 14.02 -27.16
CA MET A 108 8.75 13.65 -28.15
C MET A 108 9.99 13.15 -27.40
N GLY A 109 10.47 11.96 -27.77
CA GLY A 109 11.64 11.33 -27.16
C GLY A 109 11.46 9.83 -26.96
N SER A 110 12.54 9.16 -26.55
CA SER A 110 12.50 7.73 -26.20
C SER A 110 11.49 7.47 -25.08
N ALA A 111 10.83 6.32 -25.13
CA ALA A 111 9.98 5.88 -24.04
C ALA A 111 10.83 5.72 -22.78
N VAL A 112 10.29 6.12 -21.63
CA VAL A 112 10.94 5.98 -20.33
C VAL A 112 10.09 5.10 -19.42
N ARG A 113 10.77 4.33 -18.56
CA ARG A 113 10.14 3.54 -17.52
C ARG A 113 10.10 4.35 -16.22
N LEU A 114 8.92 4.51 -15.64
CA LEU A 114 8.71 5.28 -14.43
C LEU A 114 8.13 4.38 -13.33
N LEU A 115 8.81 4.33 -12.18
CA LEU A 115 8.28 3.74 -10.95
C LEU A 115 7.74 4.84 -10.06
N ILE A 116 6.45 4.78 -9.76
CA ILE A 116 5.79 5.67 -8.81
C ILE A 116 5.43 4.87 -7.56
N ARG A 117 5.74 5.42 -6.40
CA ARG A 117 5.36 4.88 -5.09
C ARG A 117 4.51 5.90 -4.38
N PHE A 118 3.46 5.44 -3.72
CA PHE A 118 2.62 6.27 -2.85
C PHE A 118 1.88 5.37 -1.88
N ALA A 119 1.35 5.95 -0.81
CA ALA A 119 0.53 5.22 0.15
C ALA A 119 -0.79 5.93 0.40
N ILE A 120 -1.82 5.15 0.74
CA ILE A 120 -3.13 5.65 1.17
C ILE A 120 -3.56 4.89 2.42
N LEU A 121 -4.47 5.46 3.20
CA LEU A 121 -5.15 4.70 4.25
C LEU A 121 -6.10 3.67 3.62
N ALA A 122 -6.14 2.45 4.14
CA ALA A 122 -6.90 1.33 3.59
C ALA A 122 -8.42 1.58 3.54
N ASN A 123 -8.92 2.49 4.37
CA ASN A 123 -10.33 2.91 4.42
C ASN A 123 -10.63 4.14 3.55
N ARG A 124 -9.68 4.61 2.75
CA ARG A 124 -9.85 5.77 1.85
C ARG A 124 -9.87 5.32 0.39
N PRO A 125 -10.61 6.03 -0.48
CA PRO A 125 -10.57 5.76 -1.91
C PRO A 125 -9.19 6.10 -2.49
N ILE A 126 -8.79 5.36 -3.52
CA ILE A 126 -7.50 5.56 -4.22
C ILE A 126 -7.63 6.76 -5.15
N ASN A 127 -7.15 7.93 -4.72
CA ASN A 127 -7.07 9.15 -5.53
C ASN A 127 -6.03 10.11 -4.93
N VAL A 128 -5.64 11.14 -5.71
CA VAL A 128 -4.59 12.09 -5.33
C VAL A 128 -4.81 12.75 -3.96
N PRO A 129 -6.01 13.25 -3.61
CA PRO A 129 -6.22 13.89 -2.30
C PRO A 129 -6.04 12.98 -1.09
N ASN A 130 -6.13 11.65 -1.26
CA ASN A 130 -5.96 10.68 -0.18
C ASN A 130 -4.56 10.05 -0.13
N VAL A 131 -3.64 10.49 -1.00
CA VAL A 131 -2.23 10.12 -0.89
C VAL A 131 -1.69 10.71 0.42
N ILE A 132 -1.10 9.83 1.24
CA ILE A 132 -0.48 10.24 2.50
C ILE A 132 0.72 11.13 2.15
N PRO A 133 0.82 12.35 2.73
CA PRO A 133 1.98 13.22 2.55
C PRO A 133 3.30 12.46 2.82
N ASP A 134 4.36 12.85 2.11
CA ASP A 134 5.71 12.27 2.21
C ASP A 134 5.87 10.80 1.78
N THR A 135 4.80 10.12 1.38
CA THR A 135 4.87 8.75 0.85
C THR A 135 5.01 8.70 -0.66
N PHE A 136 4.72 9.81 -1.34
CA PHE A 136 4.86 9.93 -2.78
C PHE A 136 6.34 10.00 -3.19
N SER A 137 6.75 9.17 -4.15
CA SER A 137 8.04 9.29 -4.81
C SER A 137 7.97 8.74 -6.23
N ALA A 138 8.80 9.28 -7.12
CA ALA A 138 8.92 8.83 -8.49
C ALA A 138 10.38 8.64 -8.88
N MET A 139 10.67 7.59 -9.64
CA MET A 139 12.03 7.23 -10.06
C MET A 139 12.01 6.65 -11.47
N PHE A 140 12.87 7.16 -12.35
CA PHE A 140 13.11 6.54 -13.64
C PHE A 140 13.89 5.23 -13.45
N LEU A 141 13.42 4.18 -14.10
CA LEU A 141 14.08 2.88 -14.11
C LEU A 141 15.02 2.80 -15.32
N PRO A 142 16.17 2.12 -15.20
CA PRO A 142 16.94 1.76 -16.38
C PRO A 142 16.12 0.84 -17.28
N ASP A 143 16.38 0.94 -18.59
CA ASP A 143 15.77 0.07 -19.59
C ASP A 143 16.11 -1.40 -19.37
#